data_AF-A0A5E3WMN4-F1
#
_entry.id   AF-A0A5E3WMN4-F1
#
_cell.length_a   1.000
_cell.length_b   1.000
_cell.length_c   1.000
_cell.angle_alpha   90.00
_cell.angle_beta   90.00
_cell.angle_gamma   90.00
#
_symmetry.space_group_name_H-M   'P 1'
#
loop_
_entity.id
_entity.type
_entity.pdbx_description
1 polymer ?
#
loop_
_entity_poly.entity_id
_entity_poly.type
_entity_poly.pdbx_seq_one_letter_code
_entity_poly.pdbx_strand_id
1 'polypeptide(L)'
;MNFQGLGNNGVVDPWAALGIPPPAAPDAVGGQPQPAPNPLLAQIQNMLNPGLGANPQLAFLAMQLLQGQQPPAQQPQPGPQNLDHHQPPTQLSAQQAKEKVYCDAHSEKVDATLALFISAGQSAGESKFVALENMNARHGHSSDWWKDYYLVHQSRIDALVSSFNGQACSTPTQPLAGPSQSSHPSSSSRTAKRHRSPSTSSSIIDITDEVISTSSGRSRKVSRRIRDHEEASSSTVKSNKTDLAVPSKLPTEPPKSPQPVKYQEGKYRYTPEDETFFVDLILWHAKMSPDANKTDIVRDLAERAPQHSIASWVTFWGMHKASDILERGLRMARVEAAARAVKTEAREWE
;
A
#
# COMPACT_ATOMS: atom_id res chain seq x y z
N MET A 1 50.31 21.72 44.57
CA MET A 1 50.08 21.64 43.12
C MET A 1 48.69 22.18 42.86
N ASN A 2 48.61 23.39 42.32
CA ASN A 2 47.36 24.08 41.96
C ASN A 2 46.96 23.67 40.55
N PHE A 3 45.68 23.39 40.31
CA PHE A 3 45.09 23.47 38.98
C PHE A 3 43.79 24.29 39.06
N GLN A 4 43.84 25.44 38.38
CA GLN A 4 42.75 26.36 38.12
C GLN A 4 41.97 25.93 36.87
N GLY A 5 40.67 26.23 36.87
CA GLY A 5 39.98 26.85 35.72
C GLY A 5 39.52 25.98 34.55
N LEU A 6 38.22 25.67 34.53
CA LEU A 6 37.41 25.49 33.32
C LEU A 6 36.17 26.38 33.53
N GLY A 7 35.77 27.32 32.69
CA GLY A 7 35.99 27.46 31.26
C GLY A 7 34.61 27.51 30.59
N ASN A 8 34.12 28.71 30.35
CA ASN A 8 32.83 29.08 29.75
C ASN A 8 32.56 28.33 28.42
N ASN A 9 31.42 27.65 28.30
CA ASN A 9 30.95 27.12 27.01
C ASN A 9 30.14 28.19 26.28
N GLY A 10 30.84 28.96 25.43
CA GLY A 10 30.22 29.83 24.44
C GLY A 10 29.53 29.01 23.36
N VAL A 11 28.25 29.32 23.11
CA VAL A 11 27.47 28.80 21.99
C VAL A 11 28.09 29.39 20.71
N VAL A 12 28.77 28.54 19.96
CA VAL A 12 29.38 28.90 18.68
C VAL A 12 28.30 28.73 17.60
N ASP A 13 27.96 29.83 16.95
CA ASP A 13 26.96 29.89 15.88
C ASP A 13 27.49 29.15 14.64
N PRO A 14 26.84 28.04 14.19
CA PRO A 14 27.37 27.16 13.15
C PRO A 14 27.41 27.80 11.75
N TRP A 15 26.87 29.00 11.57
CA TRP A 15 26.81 29.68 10.27
C TRP A 15 28.06 30.50 9.93
N ALA A 16 28.95 30.78 10.90
CA ALA A 16 30.12 31.64 10.68
C ALA A 16 31.27 30.97 9.88
N ALA A 17 31.27 29.64 9.73
CA ALA A 17 32.40 28.91 9.15
C ALA A 17 32.40 28.80 7.61
N LEU A 18 31.31 29.20 6.92
CA LEU A 18 31.16 28.96 5.47
C LEU A 18 31.34 30.21 4.60
N GLY A 19 31.58 31.40 5.16
CA GLY A 19 31.82 32.62 4.37
C GLY A 19 30.65 33.03 3.45
N ILE A 20 29.44 32.52 3.69
CA ILE A 20 28.25 32.82 2.90
C ILE A 20 27.55 34.03 3.53
N PRO A 21 27.38 35.15 2.82
CA PRO A 21 26.68 36.32 3.35
C PRO A 21 25.20 35.98 3.62
N PRO A 22 24.62 36.45 4.74
CA PRO A 22 23.20 36.22 5.02
C PRO A 22 22.32 36.91 3.95
N PRO A 23 21.21 36.29 3.54
CA PRO A 23 20.31 36.86 2.55
C PRO A 23 19.67 38.15 3.07
N ALA A 24 19.68 39.19 2.23
CA ALA A 24 19.09 40.48 2.52
C ALA A 24 17.57 40.36 2.77
N ALA A 25 17.11 41.02 3.83
CA ALA A 25 15.70 41.14 4.18
C ALA A 25 14.92 41.87 3.06
N PRO A 26 13.75 41.38 2.63
CA PRO A 26 12.89 42.11 1.71
C PRO A 26 12.14 43.23 2.43
N ASP A 27 12.22 44.42 1.85
CA ASP A 27 11.51 45.64 2.25
C ASP A 27 9.99 45.43 2.36
N ALA A 28 9.45 45.96 3.46
CA ALA A 28 8.03 46.07 3.71
C ALA A 28 7.40 47.12 2.78
N VAL A 29 6.58 46.67 1.82
CA VAL A 29 5.65 47.53 1.09
C VAL A 29 4.23 46.98 1.27
N GLY A 30 3.41 47.77 1.96
CA GLY A 30 2.01 47.50 2.21
C GLY A 30 1.15 47.62 0.96
N GLY A 31 0.10 46.79 0.91
CA GLY A 31 -0.94 46.83 -0.10
C GLY A 31 -1.90 45.67 0.11
N GLN A 32 -2.96 45.91 0.87
CA GLN A 32 -4.02 44.94 1.14
C GLN A 32 -4.89 44.80 -0.13
N PRO A 33 -4.97 43.63 -0.80
CA PRO A 33 -5.85 43.47 -1.95
C PRO A 33 -7.28 43.12 -1.49
N GLN A 34 -8.26 43.83 -2.03
CA GLN A 34 -9.68 43.51 -1.88
C GLN A 34 -9.98 42.08 -2.38
N PRO A 35 -10.91 41.36 -1.73
CA PRO A 35 -11.32 40.03 -2.17
C PRO A 35 -12.03 40.12 -3.52
N ALA A 36 -11.45 39.47 -4.53
CA ALA A 36 -12.05 39.34 -5.84
C ALA A 36 -13.36 38.54 -5.75
N PRO A 37 -14.41 38.92 -6.50
CA PRO A 37 -15.67 38.19 -6.53
C PRO A 37 -15.48 36.79 -7.12
N ASN A 38 -16.23 35.85 -6.56
CA ASN A 38 -16.20 34.42 -6.86
C ASN A 38 -16.42 34.18 -8.37
N PRO A 39 -15.44 33.64 -9.13
CA PRO A 39 -15.51 33.53 -10.59
C PRO A 39 -16.59 32.55 -11.08
N LEU A 40 -17.08 31.68 -10.18
CA LEU A 40 -18.15 30.73 -10.47
C LEU A 40 -19.51 31.43 -10.71
N LEU A 41 -19.77 32.55 -9.99
CA LEU A 41 -21.04 33.25 -10.11
C LEU A 41 -21.13 34.07 -11.41
N ALA A 42 -20.00 34.63 -11.86
CA ALA A 42 -19.90 35.35 -13.13
C ALA A 42 -20.06 34.42 -14.35
N GLN A 43 -19.66 33.14 -14.22
CA GLN A 43 -19.81 32.17 -15.30
C GLN A 43 -21.25 31.69 -15.47
N ILE A 44 -22.02 31.56 -14.38
CA ILE A 44 -23.44 31.18 -14.43
C ILE A 44 -24.28 32.31 -15.05
N GLN A 45 -23.97 33.58 -14.74
CA GLN A 45 -24.68 34.73 -15.31
C GLN A 45 -24.45 34.92 -16.82
N ASN A 46 -23.28 34.53 -17.33
CA ASN A 46 -22.99 34.60 -18.77
C ASN A 46 -23.63 33.48 -19.61
N MET A 47 -24.12 32.38 -18.99
CA MET A 47 -24.81 31.32 -19.73
C MET A 47 -26.31 31.55 -19.94
N LEU A 48 -26.89 32.60 -19.32
CA LEU A 48 -28.31 32.93 -19.42
C LEU A 48 -28.62 34.04 -20.43
N ASN A 49 -27.62 34.50 -21.20
CA ASN A 49 -27.83 35.53 -22.21
C ASN A 49 -28.20 34.88 -23.56
N PRO A 50 -29.43 35.07 -24.08
CA PRO A 50 -29.90 34.38 -25.28
C PRO A 50 -29.43 35.15 -26.52
N GLY A 51 -28.17 34.97 -26.89
CA GLY A 51 -27.58 35.67 -28.02
C GLY A 51 -26.52 34.81 -28.69
N LEU A 52 -26.95 34.10 -29.73
CA LEU A 52 -26.13 33.41 -30.74
C LEU A 52 -25.40 32.13 -30.28
N GLY A 53 -25.92 30.99 -30.74
CA GLY A 53 -25.21 29.71 -30.77
C GLY A 53 -25.66 28.69 -29.73
N ALA A 54 -26.95 28.32 -29.73
CA ALA A 54 -27.48 27.29 -28.86
C ALA A 54 -26.87 25.91 -29.19
N ASN A 55 -26.14 25.34 -28.22
CA ASN A 55 -25.66 23.97 -28.27
C ASN A 55 -26.83 23.03 -27.87
N PRO A 56 -27.38 22.21 -28.79
CA PRO A 56 -28.59 21.43 -28.54
C PRO A 56 -28.41 20.35 -27.46
N GLN A 57 -27.19 19.95 -27.15
CA GLN A 57 -26.92 18.96 -26.09
C GLN A 57 -27.16 19.53 -24.68
N LEU A 58 -26.96 20.83 -24.49
CA LEU A 58 -27.11 21.47 -23.19
C LEU A 58 -28.59 21.69 -22.83
N ALA A 59 -29.44 21.90 -23.85
CA ALA A 59 -30.89 21.92 -23.69
C ALA A 59 -31.46 20.56 -23.26
N PHE A 60 -30.90 19.45 -23.78
CA PHE A 60 -31.33 18.10 -23.41
C PHE A 60 -31.00 17.75 -21.95
N LEU A 61 -29.81 18.14 -21.48
CA LEU A 61 -29.38 17.89 -20.10
C LEU A 61 -30.19 18.73 -19.08
N ALA A 62 -30.52 19.98 -19.43
CA ALA A 62 -31.38 20.83 -18.61
C ALA A 62 -32.82 20.29 -18.52
N MET A 63 -33.33 19.66 -19.58
CA MET A 63 -34.67 19.07 -19.58
C MET A 63 -34.75 17.78 -18.74
N GLN A 64 -33.67 17.00 -18.69
CA GLN A 64 -33.63 15.74 -17.93
C GLN A 64 -33.59 15.96 -16.41
N LEU A 65 -32.92 17.02 -15.95
CA LEU A 65 -32.88 17.39 -14.53
C LEU A 65 -34.23 17.90 -14.00
N LEU A 66 -35.12 18.40 -14.86
CA LEU A 66 -36.44 18.89 -14.44
C LEU A 66 -37.48 17.76 -14.30
N GLN A 67 -37.23 16.58 -14.89
CA GLN A 67 -38.20 15.48 -14.92
C GLN A 67 -38.09 14.52 -13.71
N GLY A 68 -37.01 14.61 -12.92
CA GLY A 68 -36.77 13.75 -11.74
C GLY A 68 -37.49 14.15 -10.44
N GLN A 69 -38.33 15.20 -10.44
CA GLN A 69 -38.99 15.74 -9.25
C GLN A 69 -40.52 15.62 -9.28
N GLN A 70 -41.09 14.64 -9.99
CA GLN A 70 -42.52 14.36 -9.87
C GLN A 70 -42.78 13.35 -8.74
N PRO A 71 -43.54 13.72 -7.68
CA PRO A 71 -43.99 12.76 -6.68
C PRO A 71 -44.96 11.76 -7.31
N PRO A 72 -44.92 10.46 -6.93
CA PRO A 72 -45.75 9.44 -7.54
C PRO A 72 -47.23 9.72 -7.25
N ALA A 73 -48.00 9.91 -8.32
CA ALA A 73 -49.44 10.01 -8.25
C ALA A 73 -50.05 8.66 -7.81
N GLN A 74 -50.80 8.69 -6.72
CA GLN A 74 -51.58 7.57 -6.22
C GLN A 74 -52.65 7.16 -7.25
N GLN A 75 -52.55 5.94 -7.78
CA GLN A 75 -53.64 5.31 -8.53
C GLN A 75 -54.63 4.64 -7.56
N PRO A 76 -55.95 4.79 -7.76
CA PRO A 76 -56.97 4.13 -6.95
C PRO A 76 -57.16 2.66 -7.38
N GLN A 77 -57.16 1.75 -6.41
CA GLN A 77 -57.51 0.34 -6.58
C GLN A 77 -59.02 0.12 -6.72
N PRO A 78 -59.43 -0.91 -7.48
CA PRO A 78 -60.66 -1.63 -7.19
C PRO A 78 -60.41 -3.13 -6.94
N GLY A 79 -61.02 -3.64 -5.86
CA GLY A 79 -61.67 -4.96 -5.87
C GLY A 79 -60.94 -6.14 -5.22
N PRO A 80 -61.56 -6.88 -4.27
CA PRO A 80 -60.92 -7.94 -3.51
C PRO A 80 -61.25 -9.33 -4.06
N GLN A 81 -60.25 -10.11 -4.49
CA GLN A 81 -60.32 -11.58 -4.61
C GLN A 81 -58.91 -12.14 -4.33
N ASN A 82 -58.64 -12.57 -3.11
CA ASN A 82 -58.71 -13.96 -2.61
C ASN A 82 -57.52 -14.84 -3.02
N LEU A 83 -56.78 -15.30 -1.99
CA LEU A 83 -55.94 -16.51 -1.91
C LEU A 83 -54.76 -16.66 -2.88
N ASP A 84 -53.63 -16.07 -2.53
CA ASP A 84 -52.43 -16.85 -2.18
C ASP A 84 -51.41 -15.93 -1.48
N HIS A 85 -51.01 -16.29 -0.27
CA HIS A 85 -50.17 -15.46 0.60
C HIS A 85 -48.70 -15.58 0.18
N HIS A 86 -48.35 -15.08 -1.01
CA HIS A 86 -46.96 -14.85 -1.38
C HIS A 86 -46.45 -13.62 -0.62
N GLN A 87 -45.77 -13.86 0.50
CA GLN A 87 -44.94 -12.84 1.15
C GLN A 87 -43.98 -12.27 0.09
N PRO A 88 -44.02 -10.96 -0.21
CA PRO A 88 -43.02 -10.38 -1.10
C PRO A 88 -41.64 -10.61 -0.47
N PRO A 89 -40.64 -11.06 -1.25
CA PRO A 89 -39.31 -11.28 -0.71
C PRO A 89 -38.85 -9.98 -0.07
N THR A 90 -38.52 -10.04 1.22
CA THR A 90 -38.02 -8.92 2.01
C THR A 90 -36.87 -8.28 1.24
N GLN A 91 -37.11 -7.10 0.65
CA GLN A 91 -36.06 -6.37 -0.05
C GLN A 91 -35.07 -5.89 1.00
N LEU A 92 -33.93 -6.59 1.10
CA LEU A 92 -32.77 -6.12 1.85
C LEU A 92 -32.39 -4.75 1.31
N SER A 93 -32.15 -3.79 2.20
CA SER A 93 -31.67 -2.48 1.78
C SER A 93 -30.35 -2.62 1.01
N ALA A 94 -30.07 -1.69 0.11
CA ALA A 94 -28.80 -1.70 -0.65
C ALA A 94 -27.57 -1.78 0.28
N GLN A 95 -27.69 -1.22 1.49
CA GLN A 95 -26.66 -1.30 2.53
C GLN A 95 -26.51 -2.72 3.10
N GLN A 96 -27.61 -3.41 3.38
CA GLN A 96 -27.56 -4.80 3.86
C GLN A 96 -27.03 -5.76 2.78
N ALA A 97 -27.37 -5.52 1.52
CA ALA A 97 -26.80 -6.27 0.41
C ALA A 97 -25.28 -6.07 0.33
N LYS A 98 -24.81 -4.83 0.53
CA LYS A 98 -23.38 -4.50 0.57
C LYS A 98 -22.68 -5.17 1.77
N GLU A 99 -23.27 -5.10 2.96
CA GLU A 99 -22.75 -5.74 4.17
C GLU A 99 -22.65 -7.26 4.01
N LYS A 100 -23.67 -7.89 3.43
CA LYS A 100 -23.68 -9.32 3.14
C LYS A 100 -22.49 -9.75 2.27
N VAL A 101 -22.09 -8.95 1.28
CA VAL A 101 -20.90 -9.24 0.46
C VAL A 101 -19.62 -9.33 1.31
N TYR A 102 -19.47 -8.47 2.32
CA TYR A 102 -18.30 -8.53 3.20
C TYR A 102 -18.36 -9.70 4.19
N CYS A 103 -19.55 -10.01 4.71
CA CYS A 103 -19.76 -11.19 5.56
C CYS A 103 -19.49 -12.49 4.80
N ASP A 104 -19.92 -12.58 3.54
CA ASP A 104 -19.69 -13.75 2.68
C ASP A 104 -18.22 -13.85 2.24
N ALA A 105 -17.52 -12.72 2.12
CA ALA A 105 -16.08 -12.66 1.83
C ALA A 105 -15.20 -12.98 3.04
N HIS A 106 -15.80 -13.26 4.21
CA HIS A 106 -15.08 -13.58 5.42
C HIS A 106 -14.20 -14.82 5.25
N SER A 107 -12.92 -14.67 5.55
CA SER A 107 -11.95 -15.76 5.65
C SER A 107 -10.90 -15.44 6.70
N GLU A 108 -10.51 -16.43 7.51
CA GLU A 108 -9.42 -16.30 8.49
C GLU A 108 -8.13 -15.79 7.84
N LYS A 109 -7.88 -16.18 6.57
CA LYS A 109 -6.71 -15.72 5.81
C LYS A 109 -6.77 -14.23 5.50
N VAL A 110 -7.96 -13.71 5.15
CA VAL A 110 -8.18 -12.29 4.86
C VAL A 110 -7.98 -11.48 6.13
N ASP A 111 -8.53 -11.95 7.26
CA ASP A 111 -8.38 -11.31 8.56
C ASP A 111 -6.93 -11.30 9.04
N ALA A 112 -6.24 -12.44 8.96
CA ALA A 112 -4.85 -12.55 9.36
C ALA A 112 -3.95 -11.64 8.51
N THR A 113 -4.22 -11.55 7.20
CA THR A 113 -3.51 -10.64 6.30
C THR A 113 -3.73 -9.19 6.73
N LEU A 114 -4.98 -8.79 6.92
CA LEU A 114 -5.35 -7.43 7.32
C LEU A 114 -4.75 -7.05 8.68
N ALA A 115 -4.83 -7.94 9.66
CA ALA A 115 -4.26 -7.75 10.99
C ALA A 115 -2.73 -7.61 10.93
N LEU A 116 -2.03 -8.41 10.12
CA LEU A 116 -0.58 -8.33 9.93
C LEU A 116 -0.16 -6.98 9.30
N PHE A 117 -0.91 -6.48 8.32
CA PHE A 117 -0.63 -5.18 7.71
C PHE A 117 -0.84 -4.03 8.70
N ILE A 118 -1.93 -4.08 9.47
CA ILE A 118 -2.20 -3.07 10.49
C ILE A 118 -1.14 -3.11 11.58
N SER A 119 -0.72 -4.29 12.07
CA SER A 119 0.33 -4.41 13.08
C SER A 119 1.69 -3.92 12.56
N ALA A 120 2.04 -4.24 11.31
CA ALA A 120 3.25 -3.75 10.67
C ALA A 120 3.25 -2.21 10.54
N GLY A 121 2.14 -1.62 10.07
CA GLY A 121 1.99 -0.16 10.00
C GLY A 121 2.12 0.49 11.37
N GLN A 122 1.46 -0.06 12.40
CA GLN A 122 1.57 0.43 13.78
C GLN A 122 3.00 0.36 14.32
N SER A 123 3.73 -0.72 14.04
CA SER A 123 5.14 -0.84 14.44
C SER A 123 6.04 0.20 13.76
N ALA A 124 5.65 0.70 12.58
CA ALA A 124 6.31 1.79 11.88
C ALA A 124 5.81 3.20 12.31
N GLY A 125 4.90 3.28 13.29
CA GLY A 125 4.30 4.54 13.73
C GLY A 125 3.22 5.09 12.78
N GLU A 126 2.75 4.28 11.83
CA GLU A 126 1.66 4.65 10.92
C GLU A 126 0.29 4.44 11.59
N SER A 127 -0.68 5.27 11.20
CA SER A 127 -2.07 5.07 11.61
C SER A 127 -2.70 3.87 10.89
N LYS A 128 -3.73 3.25 11.50
CA LYS A 128 -4.51 2.17 10.85
C LYS A 128 -5.04 2.59 9.48
N PHE A 129 -5.44 3.85 9.34
CA PHE A 129 -5.94 4.40 8.07
C PHE A 129 -4.88 4.36 6.97
N VAL A 130 -3.65 4.81 7.28
CA VAL A 130 -2.52 4.77 6.33
C VAL A 130 -2.17 3.33 5.96
N ALA A 131 -2.18 2.42 6.94
CA ALA A 131 -1.97 0.99 6.69
C ALA A 131 -3.02 0.40 5.72
N LEU A 132 -4.30 0.78 5.86
CA LEU A 132 -5.38 0.37 4.96
C LEU A 132 -5.29 0.99 3.56
N GLU A 133 -4.78 2.23 3.44
CA GLU A 133 -4.49 2.85 2.13
C GLU A 133 -3.36 2.12 1.40
N ASN A 134 -2.32 1.72 2.13
CA ASN A 134 -1.17 0.98 1.60
C ASN A 134 -1.51 -0.45 1.13
N MET A 135 -2.71 -0.95 1.45
CA MET A 135 -3.24 -2.22 0.95
C MET A 135 -3.93 -2.11 -0.42
N ASN A 136 -3.96 -0.92 -1.05
CA ASN A 136 -4.56 -0.75 -2.36
C ASN A 136 -3.97 -1.72 -3.40
N ALA A 137 -4.84 -2.40 -4.14
CA ALA A 137 -4.50 -3.44 -5.14
C ALA A 137 -3.80 -4.69 -4.58
N ARG A 138 -3.59 -4.80 -3.27
CA ARG A 138 -3.13 -6.07 -2.66
C ARG A 138 -4.32 -7.05 -2.61
N HIS A 139 -4.06 -8.28 -3.01
CA HIS A 139 -5.05 -9.36 -3.12
C HIS A 139 -6.26 -9.05 -4.03
N GLY A 140 -6.12 -8.11 -4.98
CA GLY A 140 -7.18 -7.80 -5.94
C GLY A 140 -8.33 -6.95 -5.38
N HIS A 141 -8.18 -6.40 -4.17
CA HIS A 141 -9.16 -5.52 -3.55
C HIS A 141 -8.67 -4.06 -3.54
N SER A 142 -9.60 -3.12 -3.68
CA SER A 142 -9.33 -1.68 -3.56
C SER A 142 -9.15 -1.27 -2.10
N SER A 143 -8.52 -0.12 -1.85
CA SER A 143 -8.44 0.42 -0.48
C SER A 143 -9.82 0.61 0.16
N ASP A 144 -10.81 1.08 -0.60
CA ASP A 144 -12.17 1.28 -0.09
C ASP A 144 -12.82 -0.04 0.34
N TRP A 145 -12.55 -1.12 -0.39
CA TRP A 145 -13.00 -2.46 -0.01
C TRP A 145 -12.41 -2.89 1.34
N TRP A 146 -11.11 -2.65 1.56
CA TRP A 146 -10.45 -2.96 2.83
C TRP A 146 -10.99 -2.12 3.99
N LYS A 147 -11.27 -0.83 3.74
CA LYS A 147 -11.88 0.07 4.74
C LYS A 147 -13.27 -0.43 5.15
N ASP A 148 -14.12 -0.75 4.16
CA ASP A 148 -15.46 -1.28 4.42
C ASP A 148 -15.39 -2.65 5.14
N TYR A 149 -14.52 -3.55 4.70
CA TYR A 149 -14.32 -4.85 5.34
C TYR A 149 -13.83 -4.73 6.79
N TYR A 150 -12.89 -3.80 7.06
CA TYR A 150 -12.40 -3.51 8.40
C TYR A 150 -13.51 -2.98 9.30
N LEU A 151 -14.37 -2.09 8.82
CA LEU A 151 -15.48 -1.54 9.59
C LEU A 151 -16.49 -2.63 9.99
N VAL A 152 -16.81 -3.56 9.08
CA VAL A 152 -17.73 -4.67 9.37
C VAL A 152 -17.13 -5.64 10.40
N HIS A 153 -15.82 -5.89 10.36
CA HIS A 153 -15.15 -6.91 11.19
C HIS A 153 -14.21 -6.31 12.26
N GLN A 154 -14.43 -5.05 12.64
CA GLN A 154 -13.46 -4.26 13.41
C GLN A 154 -13.02 -4.94 14.71
N SER A 155 -13.98 -5.37 15.54
CA SER A 155 -13.71 -5.95 16.85
C SER A 155 -12.81 -7.19 16.79
N ARG A 156 -13.01 -8.02 15.76
CA ARG A 156 -12.22 -9.24 15.57
C ARG A 156 -10.83 -8.94 15.03
N ILE A 157 -10.72 -8.06 14.04
CA ILE A 157 -9.42 -7.67 13.48
C ILE A 157 -8.58 -6.97 14.56
N ASP A 158 -9.19 -6.10 15.37
CA ASP A 158 -8.50 -5.44 16.48
C ASP A 158 -8.00 -6.44 17.52
N ALA A 159 -8.76 -7.49 17.85
CA ALA A 159 -8.29 -8.56 18.72
C ALA A 159 -7.09 -9.32 18.15
N LEU A 160 -7.09 -9.59 16.83
CA LEU A 160 -5.93 -10.20 16.15
C LEU A 160 -4.71 -9.28 16.17
N VAL A 161 -4.88 -7.98 15.89
CA VAL A 161 -3.79 -6.99 15.95
C VAL A 161 -3.20 -6.93 17.36
N SER A 162 -4.03 -6.93 18.41
CA SER A 162 -3.56 -7.01 19.79
C SER A 162 -2.77 -8.28 20.07
N SER A 163 -3.18 -9.42 19.52
CA SER A 163 -2.45 -10.69 19.67
C SER A 163 -1.05 -10.64 19.04
N PHE A 164 -0.92 -10.06 17.84
CA PHE A 164 0.38 -9.88 17.17
C PHE A 164 1.32 -8.96 17.96
N ASN A 165 0.78 -7.86 18.50
CA ASN A 165 1.57 -6.92 19.28
C ASN A 165 2.00 -7.50 20.64
N GLY A 166 1.16 -8.34 21.27
CA GLY A 166 1.51 -9.02 22.52
C GLY A 166 2.55 -10.14 22.36
N GLN A 167 2.57 -10.79 21.19
CA GLN A 167 3.49 -11.91 20.93
C GLN A 167 4.94 -11.44 20.74
N ALA A 168 5.15 -10.20 20.27
CA ALA A 168 6.49 -9.63 20.04
C ALA A 168 7.31 -9.42 21.33
N CYS A 169 6.70 -9.44 22.51
CA CYS A 169 7.39 -9.18 23.79
C CYS A 169 7.43 -10.38 24.75
N SER A 170 6.95 -11.55 24.31
CA SER A 170 7.00 -12.77 25.10
C SER A 170 8.14 -13.66 24.58
N THR A 171 9.39 -13.19 24.65
CA THR A 171 10.50 -14.13 24.69
C THR A 171 10.34 -14.95 25.96
N PRO A 172 10.11 -16.27 25.89
CA PRO A 172 10.11 -17.09 27.06
C PRO A 172 11.55 -17.12 27.56
N THR A 173 11.87 -16.23 28.49
CA THR A 173 13.01 -16.40 29.38
C THR A 173 12.74 -17.71 30.10
N GLN A 174 13.23 -18.81 29.54
CA GLN A 174 13.25 -20.08 30.23
C GLN A 174 13.96 -19.84 31.56
N PRO A 175 13.32 -20.10 32.71
CA PRO A 175 14.05 -20.16 33.96
C PRO A 175 15.02 -21.33 33.81
N LEU A 176 16.29 -21.00 33.58
CA LEU A 176 17.39 -21.94 33.57
C LEU A 176 17.49 -22.53 34.98
N ALA A 177 16.80 -23.65 35.20
CA ALA A 177 17.02 -24.50 36.35
C ALA A 177 18.44 -25.04 36.25
N GLY A 178 19.32 -24.56 37.14
CA GLY A 178 20.71 -24.99 37.21
C GLY A 178 20.90 -26.38 37.83
N PRO A 179 22.14 -26.75 38.17
CA PRO A 179 22.39 -27.70 39.24
C PRO A 179 23.20 -27.08 40.39
N SER A 180 22.72 -27.40 41.60
CA SER A 180 23.26 -27.14 42.93
C SER A 180 24.75 -27.45 43.12
N GLN A 181 25.47 -26.56 43.82
CA GLN A 181 26.49 -26.87 44.83
C GLN A 181 26.49 -25.71 45.86
N SER A 182 26.00 -25.92 47.09
CA SER A 182 26.77 -26.35 48.27
C SER A 182 27.41 -25.18 49.06
N SER A 183 26.72 -24.80 50.14
CA SER A 183 27.22 -24.47 51.49
C SER A 183 28.31 -23.40 51.69
N HIS A 184 27.94 -22.26 52.31
CA HIS A 184 28.67 -21.68 53.46
C HIS A 184 27.75 -20.80 54.32
N PRO A 185 27.79 -20.91 55.66
CA PRO A 185 27.14 -19.96 56.56
C PRO A 185 28.17 -18.98 57.15
N SER A 186 27.86 -17.69 57.20
CA SER A 186 28.53 -16.71 58.08
C SER A 186 27.70 -15.44 58.31
N SER A 187 26.96 -15.46 59.41
CA SER A 187 27.05 -14.52 60.54
C SER A 187 27.39 -13.04 60.32
N SER A 188 26.43 -12.20 60.75
CA SER A 188 26.61 -10.90 61.46
C SER A 188 27.14 -9.71 60.64
N SER A 189 26.78 -8.45 60.86
CA SER A 189 25.89 -7.76 61.79
C SER A 189 25.80 -6.29 61.35
N ARG A 190 24.75 -5.59 61.82
CA ARG A 190 24.69 -4.12 62.06
C ARG A 190 24.70 -3.23 60.81
N THR A 191 24.06 -2.07 60.73
CA THR A 191 23.09 -1.29 61.50
C THR A 191 22.79 -0.09 60.59
N ALA A 192 21.64 0.54 60.81
CA ALA A 192 21.41 1.98 60.66
C ALA A 192 20.85 2.52 59.32
N LYS A 193 19.67 3.13 59.53
CA LYS A 193 19.27 4.48 59.13
C LYS A 193 18.74 4.69 57.71
N ARG A 194 17.40 4.89 57.70
CA ARG A 194 16.66 6.09 57.27
C ARG A 194 17.03 6.69 55.92
N HIS A 195 15.99 6.89 55.10
CA HIS A 195 15.56 8.12 54.37
C HIS A 195 14.61 7.62 53.26
N ARG A 196 13.29 7.53 53.45
CA ARG A 196 12.22 8.56 53.34
C ARG A 196 12.34 9.49 52.11
N SER A 197 11.37 9.31 51.19
CA SER A 197 10.79 10.24 50.21
C SER A 197 11.43 10.29 48.80
N PRO A 198 10.73 10.79 47.76
CA PRO A 198 9.28 10.79 47.46
C PRO A 198 8.93 10.46 45.98
N SER A 199 7.63 10.35 45.72
CA SER A 199 6.97 10.36 44.41
C SER A 199 7.43 11.51 43.49
N THR A 200 7.63 11.21 42.21
CA THR A 200 7.76 12.23 41.16
C THR A 200 6.57 12.11 40.21
N SER A 201 5.65 13.06 40.39
CA SER A 201 4.61 13.47 39.46
C SER A 201 5.25 13.89 38.12
N SER A 202 4.87 13.29 37.00
CA SER A 202 5.21 13.84 35.69
C SER A 202 4.13 14.84 35.27
N SER A 203 4.54 16.10 35.32
CA SER A 203 3.83 17.27 34.86
C SER A 203 3.33 17.10 33.42
N ILE A 204 2.05 17.36 33.26
CA ILE A 204 1.43 17.91 32.05
C ILE A 204 2.24 19.13 31.63
N ILE A 205 2.71 19.17 30.38
CA ILE A 205 3.12 20.42 29.73
C ILE A 205 2.22 20.57 28.52
N ASP A 206 1.29 21.48 28.71
CA ASP A 206 0.52 22.19 27.72
C ASP A 206 1.52 22.98 26.85
N ILE A 207 1.66 22.62 25.57
CA ILE A 207 2.41 23.41 24.59
C ILE A 207 1.39 23.90 23.57
N THR A 208 1.12 25.18 23.73
CA THR A 208 0.31 26.06 22.91
C THR A 208 0.73 26.09 21.44
N ASP A 209 -0.29 26.19 20.59
CA ASP A 209 -0.29 26.85 19.29
C ASP A 209 0.69 28.03 19.22
N GLU A 210 1.60 28.01 18.25
CA GLU A 210 1.80 29.12 17.31
C GLU A 210 2.73 28.71 16.15
N VAL A 211 2.16 28.69 14.95
CA VAL A 211 2.68 29.34 13.73
C VAL A 211 4.20 29.28 13.48
N ILE A 212 4.64 28.44 12.53
CA ILE A 212 5.48 28.88 11.39
C ILE A 212 5.15 28.00 10.17
N SER A 213 4.53 28.64 9.19
CA SER A 213 4.56 28.24 7.79
C SER A 213 5.94 28.52 7.20
N THR A 214 6.51 27.59 6.42
CA THR A 214 7.35 27.80 5.20
C THR A 214 7.99 26.46 4.83
N SER A 215 7.67 25.86 3.68
CA SER A 215 8.39 26.08 2.42
C SER A 215 7.54 25.50 1.27
N SER A 216 7.14 26.34 0.30
CA SER A 216 7.79 26.48 -1.02
C SER A 216 8.06 25.12 -1.69
N GLY A 217 7.39 24.69 -2.76
CA GLY A 217 6.72 25.48 -3.80
C GLY A 217 7.15 24.98 -5.18
N ARG A 218 6.77 23.75 -5.54
CA ARG A 218 6.69 23.30 -6.94
C ARG A 218 5.39 22.53 -7.16
N SER A 219 4.29 23.28 -7.21
CA SER A 219 3.01 22.79 -7.71
C SER A 219 3.14 22.44 -9.20
N ARG A 220 3.42 21.17 -9.50
CA ARG A 220 3.11 20.64 -10.82
C ARG A 220 1.59 20.71 -10.97
N LYS A 221 1.13 21.61 -11.84
CA LYS A 221 -0.25 21.66 -12.35
C LYS A 221 -0.57 20.31 -13.00
N VAL A 222 -1.04 19.35 -12.20
CA VAL A 222 -1.77 18.20 -12.70
C VAL A 222 -3.17 18.70 -13.00
N SER A 223 -3.40 19.00 -14.27
CA SER A 223 -4.73 19.25 -14.82
C SER A 223 -5.54 17.96 -14.68
N ARG A 224 -6.25 17.81 -13.55
CA ARG A 224 -7.34 16.84 -13.42
C ARG A 224 -8.49 17.35 -14.29
N ARG A 225 -8.55 16.90 -15.53
CA ARG A 225 -9.82 16.79 -16.25
C ARG A 225 -10.62 15.70 -15.55
N ILE A 226 -11.46 16.12 -14.60
CA ILE A 226 -12.62 15.34 -14.17
C ILE A 226 -13.50 15.25 -15.40
N ARG A 227 -13.57 14.04 -15.96
CA ARG A 227 -14.43 13.70 -17.08
C ARG A 227 -15.52 12.84 -16.46
N ASP A 228 -16.58 13.50 -16.01
CA ASP A 228 -17.84 12.83 -15.71
C ASP A 228 -18.38 12.33 -17.05
N HIS A 229 -18.28 11.03 -17.28
CA HIS A 229 -18.96 10.36 -18.37
C HIS A 229 -19.72 9.18 -17.77
N GLU A 230 -21.02 9.41 -17.62
CA GLU A 230 -21.99 8.38 -17.28
C GLU A 230 -22.09 7.30 -18.37
N GLU A 231 -22.61 6.18 -17.90
CA GLU A 231 -23.02 4.94 -18.54
C GLU A 231 -23.34 5.01 -20.04
N ALA A 232 -22.58 4.22 -20.83
CA ALA A 232 -23.12 3.35 -21.88
C ALA A 232 -21.94 2.66 -22.59
N SER A 233 -21.50 1.53 -22.02
CA SER A 233 -20.96 0.36 -22.74
C SER A 233 -20.25 -0.50 -21.72
N SER A 234 -20.80 -1.69 -21.50
CA SER A 234 -20.15 -2.80 -20.83
C SER A 234 -18.90 -3.22 -21.61
N SER A 235 -17.83 -2.45 -21.49
CA SER A 235 -16.49 -2.93 -21.78
C SER A 235 -16.09 -3.76 -20.58
N THR A 236 -16.22 -5.08 -20.70
CA THR A 236 -15.54 -6.07 -19.86
C THR A 236 -14.15 -5.54 -19.55
N VAL A 237 -13.97 -5.02 -18.34
CA VAL A 237 -12.69 -4.53 -17.85
C VAL A 237 -11.82 -5.77 -17.82
N LYS A 238 -11.04 -5.98 -18.88
CA LYS A 238 -10.08 -7.08 -18.96
C LYS A 238 -9.18 -6.84 -17.77
N SER A 239 -9.44 -7.57 -16.69
CA SER A 239 -8.51 -7.77 -15.59
C SER A 239 -7.15 -7.94 -16.25
N ASN A 240 -6.26 -6.98 -16.03
CA ASN A 240 -4.89 -7.01 -16.55
C ASN A 240 -4.20 -8.19 -15.87
N LYS A 241 -4.52 -9.41 -16.30
CA LYS A 241 -3.87 -10.65 -15.93
C LYS A 241 -2.52 -10.61 -16.64
N THR A 242 -1.58 -9.86 -16.09
CA THR A 242 -0.16 -10.01 -16.37
C THR A 242 0.39 -11.27 -15.67
N ASP A 243 -0.42 -12.32 -15.58
CA ASP A 243 -0.09 -13.57 -14.92
C ASP A 243 0.64 -14.44 -15.93
N LEU A 244 1.97 -14.31 -15.95
CA LEU A 244 2.82 -15.13 -16.80
C LEU A 244 2.71 -16.58 -16.34
N ALA A 245 2.48 -17.50 -17.28
CA ALA A 245 2.37 -18.92 -16.98
C ALA A 245 3.73 -19.43 -16.49
N VAL A 246 3.86 -19.73 -15.19
CA VAL A 246 5.08 -20.32 -14.63
C VAL A 246 5.05 -21.84 -14.82
N PRO A 247 6.02 -22.43 -15.56
CA PRO A 247 6.13 -23.88 -15.72
C PRO A 247 6.18 -24.64 -14.38
N SER A 248 5.65 -25.85 -14.38
CA SER A 248 5.68 -26.73 -13.19
C SER A 248 7.04 -27.39 -12.95
N LYS A 249 7.96 -27.31 -13.92
CA LYS A 249 9.30 -27.90 -13.87
C LYS A 249 10.35 -26.84 -14.20
N LEU A 250 11.53 -26.96 -13.60
CA LEU A 250 12.65 -26.08 -13.93
C LEU A 250 13.22 -26.42 -15.33
N PRO A 251 13.64 -25.42 -16.12
CA PRO A 251 14.31 -25.65 -17.39
C PRO A 251 15.54 -26.55 -17.22
N THR A 252 15.70 -27.51 -18.12
CA THR A 252 16.88 -28.40 -18.17
C THR A 252 18.05 -27.75 -18.88
N GLU A 253 17.76 -26.90 -19.87
CA GLU A 253 18.72 -26.23 -20.73
C GLU A 253 18.56 -24.71 -20.62
N PRO A 254 19.61 -23.93 -20.94
CA PRO A 254 19.46 -22.48 -21.04
C PRO A 254 18.39 -22.14 -22.10
N PRO A 255 17.43 -21.26 -21.79
CA PRO A 255 16.34 -20.93 -22.71
C PRO A 255 16.90 -20.31 -23.98
N LYS A 256 16.29 -20.50 -25.15
CA LYS A 256 16.79 -19.98 -26.42
C LYS A 256 16.44 -18.50 -26.57
N SER A 257 17.37 -17.68 -27.08
CA SER A 257 17.11 -16.25 -27.31
C SER A 257 15.92 -16.05 -28.27
N PRO A 258 14.99 -15.14 -27.95
CA PRO A 258 13.82 -14.87 -28.78
C PRO A 258 14.24 -14.24 -30.11
N GLN A 259 13.49 -14.53 -31.17
CA GLN A 259 13.74 -13.96 -32.49
C GLN A 259 13.30 -12.49 -32.50
N PRO A 260 14.12 -11.56 -33.04
CA PRO A 260 13.77 -10.14 -33.07
C PRO A 260 12.61 -9.91 -34.06
N VAL A 261 11.43 -9.60 -33.53
CA VAL A 261 10.27 -9.22 -34.34
C VAL A 261 10.29 -7.71 -34.58
N LYS A 262 10.44 -7.29 -35.85
CA LYS A 262 10.35 -5.88 -36.23
C LYS A 262 8.88 -5.45 -36.32
N TYR A 263 8.43 -4.65 -35.35
CA TYR A 263 7.13 -3.98 -35.45
C TYR A 263 7.21 -2.75 -36.36
N GLN A 264 6.22 -2.56 -37.23
CA GLN A 264 6.17 -1.43 -38.17
C GLN A 264 6.01 -0.07 -37.48
N GLU A 265 5.54 -0.04 -36.23
CA GLU A 265 5.16 1.20 -35.53
C GLU A 265 6.26 1.79 -34.62
N GLY A 266 7.52 1.38 -34.79
CA GLY A 266 8.67 1.98 -34.09
C GLY A 266 8.70 1.78 -32.56
N LYS A 267 7.78 0.99 -31.99
CA LYS A 267 7.79 0.57 -30.59
C LYS A 267 7.98 -0.94 -30.51
N TYR A 268 9.02 -1.38 -29.80
CA TYR A 268 9.21 -2.78 -29.45
C TYR A 268 8.16 -3.18 -28.42
N ARG A 269 7.23 -4.05 -28.80
CA ARG A 269 6.31 -4.70 -27.86
C ARG A 269 6.87 -6.04 -27.45
N TYR A 270 6.63 -6.43 -26.22
CA TYR A 270 6.91 -7.79 -25.75
C TYR A 270 6.07 -8.77 -26.55
N THR A 271 6.76 -9.71 -27.18
CA THR A 271 6.15 -10.84 -27.88
C THR A 271 5.86 -11.96 -26.89
N PRO A 272 4.93 -12.90 -27.20
CA PRO A 272 4.76 -14.11 -26.40
C PRO A 272 6.07 -14.91 -26.24
N GLU A 273 6.96 -14.85 -27.23
CA GLU A 273 8.30 -15.44 -27.18
C GLU A 273 9.19 -14.74 -26.14
N ASP A 274 9.13 -13.41 -26.04
CA ASP A 274 9.84 -12.65 -25.00
C ASP A 274 9.30 -13.00 -23.60
N GLU A 275 7.98 -13.18 -23.45
CA GLU A 275 7.35 -13.54 -22.18
C GLU A 275 7.78 -14.93 -21.69
N THR A 276 7.78 -15.93 -22.58
CA THR A 276 8.24 -17.29 -22.26
C THR A 276 9.73 -17.30 -21.96
N PHE A 277 10.54 -16.64 -22.80
CA PHE A 277 11.97 -16.48 -22.56
C PHE A 277 12.27 -15.83 -21.20
N PHE A 278 11.51 -14.80 -20.84
CA PHE A 278 11.64 -14.11 -19.56
C PHE A 278 11.43 -15.04 -18.36
N VAL A 279 10.35 -15.82 -18.37
CA VAL A 279 10.06 -16.78 -17.28
C VAL A 279 11.12 -17.87 -17.23
N ASP A 280 11.44 -18.48 -18.36
CA ASP A 280 12.39 -19.58 -18.41
C ASP A 280 13.80 -19.14 -17.98
N LEU A 281 14.21 -17.91 -18.31
CA LEU A 281 15.52 -17.39 -17.91
C LEU A 281 15.60 -17.18 -16.40
N ILE A 282 14.56 -16.62 -15.78
CA ILE A 282 14.47 -16.47 -14.32
C ILE A 282 14.58 -17.85 -13.64
N LEU A 283 13.82 -18.83 -14.12
CA LEU A 283 13.83 -20.18 -13.55
C LEU A 283 15.18 -20.88 -13.75
N TRP A 284 15.83 -20.67 -14.90
CA TRP A 284 17.15 -21.20 -15.17
C TRP A 284 18.22 -20.60 -14.23
N HIS A 285 18.19 -19.28 -14.00
CA HIS A 285 19.07 -18.62 -13.02
C HIS A 285 18.83 -19.12 -11.60
N ALA A 286 17.57 -19.27 -11.20
CA ALA A 286 17.20 -19.81 -9.88
C ALA A 286 17.73 -21.23 -9.65
N LYS A 287 17.84 -22.02 -10.72
CA LYS A 287 18.40 -23.38 -10.68
C LYS A 287 19.93 -23.38 -10.57
N MET A 288 20.61 -22.49 -11.30
CA MET A 288 22.08 -22.46 -11.34
C MET A 288 22.68 -21.76 -10.13
N SER A 289 22.03 -20.70 -9.64
CA SER A 289 22.56 -19.82 -8.61
C SER A 289 21.50 -19.59 -7.53
N PRO A 290 21.64 -20.17 -6.33
CA PRO A 290 20.73 -19.94 -5.20
C PRO A 290 20.64 -18.47 -4.78
N ASP A 291 21.67 -17.68 -5.08
CA ASP A 291 21.80 -16.26 -4.76
C ASP A 291 21.51 -15.35 -5.97
N ALA A 292 20.75 -15.84 -6.95
CA ALA A 292 20.44 -15.09 -8.17
C ALA A 292 19.81 -13.71 -7.85
N ASN A 293 20.45 -12.64 -8.32
CA ASN A 293 20.01 -11.27 -8.12
C ASN A 293 19.22 -10.76 -9.34
N LYS A 294 18.16 -9.99 -9.11
CA LYS A 294 17.38 -9.30 -10.14
C LYS A 294 18.27 -8.55 -11.14
N THR A 295 19.28 -7.82 -10.65
CA THR A 295 20.14 -6.98 -11.50
C THR A 295 20.88 -7.81 -12.54
N ASP A 296 21.40 -8.97 -12.16
CA ASP A 296 22.16 -9.83 -13.06
C ASP A 296 21.25 -10.54 -14.06
N ILE A 297 20.08 -11.00 -13.63
CA ILE A 297 19.08 -11.61 -14.52
C ILE A 297 18.61 -10.60 -15.57
N VAL A 298 18.33 -9.34 -15.17
CA VAL A 298 17.89 -8.30 -16.11
C VAL A 298 19.00 -7.89 -17.08
N ARG A 299 20.25 -7.90 -16.65
CA ARG A 299 21.40 -7.69 -17.56
C ARG A 299 21.46 -8.80 -18.62
N ASP A 300 21.33 -10.05 -18.19
CA ASP A 300 21.34 -11.22 -19.08
C ASP A 300 20.15 -11.20 -20.05
N LEU A 301 18.95 -10.81 -19.58
CA LEU A 301 17.78 -10.60 -20.46
C LEU A 301 18.08 -9.61 -21.59
N ALA A 302 18.68 -8.47 -21.27
CA ALA A 302 18.98 -7.43 -22.26
C ALA A 302 20.09 -7.85 -23.24
N GLU A 303 21.08 -8.61 -22.77
CA GLU A 303 22.15 -9.14 -23.62
C GLU A 303 21.61 -10.17 -24.62
N ARG A 304 20.72 -11.04 -24.15
CA ARG A 304 20.19 -12.17 -24.94
C ARG A 304 18.97 -11.83 -25.78
N ALA A 305 18.27 -10.73 -25.46
CA ALA A 305 17.12 -10.18 -26.18
C ALA A 305 17.32 -8.68 -26.44
N PRO A 306 18.22 -8.29 -27.35
CA PRO A 306 18.67 -6.91 -27.55
C PRO A 306 17.58 -5.97 -28.11
N GLN A 307 16.44 -6.51 -28.56
CA GLN A 307 15.27 -5.72 -28.94
C GLN A 307 14.65 -4.97 -27.75
N HIS A 308 14.93 -5.40 -26.52
CA HIS A 308 14.45 -4.78 -25.28
C HIS A 308 15.63 -4.31 -24.44
N SER A 309 15.63 -3.03 -24.06
CA SER A 309 16.68 -2.47 -23.21
C SER A 309 16.58 -2.96 -21.76
N ILE A 310 17.67 -2.84 -21.00
CA ILE A 310 17.70 -3.10 -19.55
C ILE A 310 16.55 -2.37 -18.85
N ALA A 311 16.34 -1.08 -19.15
CA ALA A 311 15.29 -0.28 -18.53
C ALA A 311 13.88 -0.81 -18.86
N SER A 312 13.68 -1.29 -20.10
CA SER A 312 12.44 -1.94 -20.51
C SER A 312 12.20 -3.20 -19.67
N TRP A 313 13.21 -4.07 -19.54
CA TRP A 313 13.13 -5.28 -18.73
C TRP A 313 12.91 -5.02 -17.24
N VAL A 314 13.51 -3.96 -16.65
CA VAL A 314 13.23 -3.56 -15.26
C VAL A 314 11.75 -3.20 -15.08
N THR A 315 11.17 -2.49 -16.06
CA THR A 315 9.75 -2.12 -16.04
C THR A 315 8.87 -3.37 -16.17
N PHE A 316 9.20 -4.25 -17.11
CA PHE A 316 8.52 -5.52 -17.33
C PHE A 316 8.55 -6.41 -16.08
N TRP A 317 9.69 -6.47 -15.38
CA TRP A 317 9.86 -7.19 -14.13
C TRP A 317 8.84 -6.77 -13.05
N GLY A 318 8.67 -5.46 -12.86
CA GLY A 318 7.73 -4.93 -11.89
C GLY A 318 6.28 -5.20 -12.27
N MET A 319 5.96 -5.08 -13.56
CA MET A 319 4.61 -5.28 -14.09
C MET A 319 4.12 -6.74 -13.98
N HIS A 320 5.03 -7.70 -14.14
CA HIS A 320 4.71 -9.14 -14.13
C HIS A 320 5.09 -9.86 -12.83
N LYS A 321 5.31 -9.12 -11.74
CA LYS A 321 5.63 -9.67 -10.41
C LYS A 321 6.75 -10.72 -10.46
N ALA A 322 7.78 -10.46 -11.25
CA ALA A 322 8.83 -11.44 -11.52
C ALA A 322 9.64 -11.86 -10.28
N SER A 323 9.58 -11.07 -9.20
CA SER A 323 10.09 -11.47 -7.89
C SER A 323 9.38 -12.74 -7.36
N ASP A 324 8.08 -12.87 -7.56
CA ASP A 324 7.30 -14.04 -7.14
C ASP A 324 7.68 -15.27 -7.97
N ILE A 325 7.98 -15.06 -9.26
CA ILE A 325 8.47 -16.11 -10.19
C ILE A 325 9.85 -16.59 -9.75
N LEU A 326 10.77 -15.68 -9.42
CA LEU A 326 12.10 -16.00 -8.93
C LEU A 326 12.03 -16.76 -7.61
N GLU A 327 11.24 -16.29 -6.64
CA GLU A 327 11.06 -16.99 -5.35
C GLU A 327 10.51 -18.41 -5.55
N ARG A 328 9.54 -18.56 -6.45
CA ARG A 328 9.00 -19.87 -6.84
C ARG A 328 10.07 -20.77 -7.48
N GLY A 329 10.89 -20.22 -8.37
CA GLY A 329 12.02 -20.93 -8.99
C GLY A 329 13.03 -21.42 -7.96
N LEU A 330 13.40 -20.57 -6.99
CA LEU A 330 14.33 -20.92 -5.92
C LEU A 330 13.78 -22.04 -5.02
N ARG A 331 12.47 -22.02 -4.71
CA ARG A 331 11.82 -23.14 -4.00
C ARG A 331 11.88 -24.44 -4.80
N MET A 332 11.58 -24.39 -6.10
CA MET A 332 11.66 -25.56 -6.98
C MET A 332 13.09 -26.12 -7.05
N ALA A 333 14.10 -25.25 -7.10
CA ALA A 333 15.50 -25.64 -7.17
C ALA A 333 15.95 -26.36 -5.89
N ARG A 334 15.52 -25.89 -4.71
CA ARG A 334 15.79 -26.55 -3.43
C ARG A 334 15.17 -27.94 -3.35
N VAL A 335 13.92 -28.10 -3.82
CA VAL A 335 13.24 -29.40 -3.85
C VAL A 335 13.96 -30.37 -4.80
N GLU A 336 14.35 -29.91 -5.99
CA GLU A 336 15.09 -30.73 -6.96
C GLU A 336 16.48 -31.12 -6.43
N ALA A 337 17.18 -30.21 -5.75
CA ALA A 337 18.48 -30.49 -5.13
C ALA A 337 18.36 -31.52 -3.99
N ALA A 338 17.36 -31.39 -3.12
CA ALA A 338 17.10 -32.35 -2.05
C ALA A 338 16.77 -33.75 -2.62
N ALA A 339 15.94 -33.82 -3.67
CA ALA A 339 15.60 -35.08 -4.33
C ALA A 339 16.83 -35.75 -4.97
N ARG A 340 17.77 -34.95 -5.53
CA ARG A 340 19.04 -35.48 -6.05
C ARG A 340 19.94 -36.04 -4.95
N ALA A 341 20.04 -35.37 -3.80
CA ALA A 341 20.84 -35.83 -2.66
C ALA A 341 20.37 -37.21 -2.14
N VAL A 342 19.05 -37.40 -2.00
CA VAL A 342 18.47 -38.69 -1.60
C VAL A 342 18.79 -39.79 -2.61
N LYS A 343 18.75 -39.49 -3.92
CA LYS A 343 19.06 -40.46 -4.97
C LYS A 343 20.55 -40.84 -4.98
N THR A 344 21.44 -39.93 -4.63
CA THR A 344 22.88 -40.23 -4.53
C THR A 344 23.20 -41.11 -3.34
N GLU A 345 22.57 -40.88 -2.18
CA GLU A 345 22.74 -41.72 -0.99
C GLU A 345 22.24 -43.16 -1.23
N ALA A 346 21.08 -43.32 -1.88
CA ALA A 346 20.55 -44.65 -2.18
C ALA A 346 21.48 -45.49 -3.07
N ARG A 347 22.26 -44.86 -3.96
CA ARG A 347 23.21 -45.54 -4.83
C ARG A 347 24.51 -45.93 -4.13
N GLU A 348 24.84 -45.32 -2.99
CA GLU A 348 26.05 -45.65 -2.22
C GLU A 348 25.87 -46.91 -1.36
N TRP A 349 24.62 -47.32 -1.11
CA TRP A 349 24.28 -48.52 -0.34
C TRP A 349 23.99 -49.78 -1.19
N GLU A 350 24.08 -49.68 -2.52
CA GLU A 350 23.96 -50.81 -3.47
C GLU A 350 25.32 -51.35 -3.90
#